data_AF-A0A4U6D7B5-F1
#
_entry.id   AF-A0A4U6D7B5-F1
#
_cell.length_a   1.000
_cell.length_b   1.000
_cell.length_c   1.000
_cell.angle_alpha   90.00
_cell.angle_beta   90.00
_cell.angle_gamma   90.00
#
_symmetry.space_group_name_H-M   'P 1'
#
loop_
_entity.id
_entity.type
_entity.pdbx_description
1 polymer ?
#
loop_
_entity_poly.entity_id
_entity_poly.type
_entity_poly.pdbx_seq_one_letter_code
_entity_poly.pdbx_strand_id
1 'polypeptide(L)'
;MLLFTFLSTAMAWAQRPSGEEMQRIQDAKIAIITNRLNLTPEQSTGFWPVYNEYSQKRREIHRAQRKIINDKKAEGKTDEQVLNNLKEVQDLKQKDLDLEKEYQTRFLKVISASQIIELYKAERTFNDMLIQRLKQRQGKPNE
;
A
#
# COMPACT_ATOMS: atom_id res chain seq x y z
N MET A 1 44.79 -25.00 -24.26
CA MET A 1 43.40 -25.40 -24.56
C MET A 1 42.50 -24.68 -23.57
N LEU A 2 41.63 -23.79 -24.06
CA LEU A 2 40.93 -22.74 -23.30
C LEU A 2 39.95 -23.29 -22.24
N LEU A 3 40.03 -22.74 -21.04
CA LEU A 3 39.10 -22.94 -19.93
C LEU A 3 37.90 -21.97 -20.12
N PHE A 4 36.74 -22.50 -20.52
CA PHE A 4 35.50 -21.73 -20.61
C PHE A 4 34.87 -21.62 -19.22
N THR A 5 35.05 -20.49 -18.55
CA THR A 5 34.26 -20.12 -17.36
C THR A 5 32.91 -19.57 -17.81
N PHE A 6 31.85 -20.35 -17.58
CA PHE A 6 30.47 -19.93 -17.81
C PHE A 6 30.07 -18.96 -16.69
N LEU A 7 29.98 -17.67 -17.01
CA LEU A 7 29.52 -16.64 -16.09
C LEU A 7 27.99 -16.68 -16.06
N SER A 8 27.41 -17.40 -15.10
CA SER A 8 25.97 -17.45 -14.87
C SER A 8 25.50 -16.12 -14.29
N THR A 9 24.96 -15.25 -15.15
CA THR A 9 24.18 -14.09 -14.75
C THR A 9 22.88 -14.56 -14.09
N ALA A 10 22.88 -14.66 -12.77
CA ALA A 10 21.65 -14.81 -12.00
C ALA A 10 20.81 -13.54 -12.17
N MET A 11 19.79 -13.60 -13.02
CA MET A 11 18.72 -12.60 -13.02
C MET A 11 18.08 -12.62 -11.63
N ALA A 12 18.25 -11.53 -10.88
CA ALA A 12 17.57 -11.33 -9.61
C ALA A 12 16.09 -11.04 -9.89
N TRP A 13 15.28 -12.09 -9.96
CA TRP A 13 13.82 -11.95 -10.01
C TRP A 13 13.34 -11.53 -8.62
N ALA A 14 12.82 -10.31 -8.50
CA ALA A 14 12.13 -9.86 -7.30
C ALA A 14 10.94 -10.82 -7.01
N GLN A 15 11.08 -11.67 -5.99
CA GLN A 15 10.05 -12.66 -5.65
C GLN A 15 8.80 -11.95 -5.12
N ARG A 16 7.64 -12.28 -5.70
CA ARG A 16 6.33 -11.85 -5.16
C ARG A 16 6.13 -12.50 -3.77
N PRO A 17 5.56 -11.79 -2.78
CA PRO A 17 5.28 -12.37 -1.47
C PRO A 17 4.42 -13.63 -1.60
N SER A 18 4.73 -14.67 -0.82
CA SER A 18 3.89 -15.87 -0.74
C SER A 18 2.52 -15.55 -0.13
N GLY A 19 1.54 -16.43 -0.32
CA GLY A 19 0.22 -16.28 0.30
C GLY A 19 0.29 -16.18 1.84
N GLU A 20 1.14 -17.00 2.45
CA GLU A 20 1.41 -16.95 3.89
C GLU A 20 2.04 -15.64 4.34
N GLU A 21 2.98 -15.09 3.55
CA GLU A 21 3.58 -13.79 3.86
C GLU A 21 2.57 -12.66 3.76
N MET A 22 1.69 -12.70 2.76
CA MET A 22 0.59 -11.73 2.63
C MET A 22 -0.34 -11.78 3.85
N GLN A 23 -0.67 -12.99 4.32
CA GLN A 23 -1.50 -13.16 5.51
C GLN A 23 -0.84 -12.57 6.76
N ARG A 24 0.44 -12.87 7.00
CA ARG A 24 1.21 -12.29 8.11
C ARG A 24 1.24 -10.75 8.06
N ILE A 25 1.31 -10.16 6.87
CA ILE A 25 1.24 -8.71 6.67
C ILE A 25 -0.13 -8.16 7.07
N GLN A 26 -1.23 -8.84 6.69
CA GLN A 26 -2.58 -8.44 7.10
C GLN A 26 -2.78 -8.57 8.61
N ASP A 27 -2.34 -9.66 9.21
CA ASP A 27 -2.47 -9.90 10.65
C ASP A 27 -1.71 -8.84 11.46
N ALA A 28 -0.48 -8.50 11.04
CA ALA A 28 0.29 -7.42 11.65
C ALA A 28 -0.43 -6.07 11.54
N LYS A 29 -1.08 -5.80 10.41
CA LYS A 29 -1.87 -4.58 10.21
C LYS A 29 -3.06 -4.52 11.17
N ILE A 30 -3.81 -5.61 11.26
CA ILE A 30 -4.96 -5.72 12.17
C ILE A 30 -4.53 -5.53 13.62
N ALA A 31 -3.43 -6.17 14.02
CA ALA A 31 -2.90 -6.06 15.37
C ALA A 31 -2.48 -4.62 15.73
N ILE A 32 -1.75 -3.93 14.84
CA ILE A 32 -1.33 -2.54 15.07
C ILE A 32 -2.54 -1.61 15.21
N ILE A 33 -3.53 -1.74 14.32
CA ILE A 33 -4.74 -0.91 14.37
C ILE A 33 -5.52 -1.18 15.65
N THR A 34 -5.78 -2.45 15.99
CA THR A 34 -6.51 -2.83 17.20
C THR A 34 -5.84 -2.28 18.46
N ASN A 35 -4.52 -2.47 18.57
CA ASN A 35 -3.75 -2.02 19.73
C ASN A 35 -3.72 -0.49 19.87
N ARG A 36 -3.66 0.25 18.76
CA ARG A 36 -3.59 1.72 18.80
C ARG A 36 -4.94 2.38 19.03
N LEU A 37 -6.02 1.83 18.47
CA LEU A 37 -7.34 2.45 18.55
C LEU A 37 -8.05 2.13 19.87
N ASN A 38 -7.64 1.06 20.57
CA ASN A 38 -8.27 0.59 21.81
C ASN A 38 -9.80 0.49 21.67
N LEU A 39 -10.26 -0.17 20.61
CA LEU A 39 -11.68 -0.29 20.27
C LEU A 39 -12.42 -1.09 21.35
N THR A 40 -13.59 -0.62 21.76
CA THR A 40 -14.51 -1.47 22.53
C THR A 40 -15.05 -2.61 21.63
N PRO A 41 -15.59 -3.71 22.19
CA PRO A 41 -16.20 -4.77 21.39
C PRO A 41 -17.30 -4.26 20.44
N GLU A 42 -18.08 -3.28 20.88
CA GLU A 42 -19.13 -2.63 20.10
C GLU A 42 -18.54 -1.80 18.95
N GLN A 43 -17.54 -0.96 19.23
CA GLN A 43 -16.85 -0.18 18.20
C GLN A 43 -16.18 -1.08 17.17
N SER A 44 -15.54 -2.17 17.61
CA SER A 44 -14.86 -3.14 16.73
C SER A 44 -15.82 -3.74 15.71
N THR A 45 -17.02 -4.12 16.14
CA THR A 45 -18.07 -4.70 15.28
C THR A 45 -18.48 -3.74 14.17
N GLY A 46 -18.61 -2.44 14.47
CA GLY A 46 -18.94 -1.41 13.46
C GLY A 46 -17.74 -0.92 12.64
N PHE A 47 -16.55 -0.91 13.22
CA PHE A 47 -15.34 -0.35 12.62
C PHE A 47 -14.80 -1.20 11.48
N TRP A 48 -14.63 -2.51 11.68
CA TRP A 48 -13.95 -3.37 10.71
C TRP A 48 -14.61 -3.42 9.33
N PRO A 49 -15.94 -3.50 9.20
CA PRO A 49 -16.59 -3.45 7.89
C PRO A 49 -16.28 -2.15 7.13
N VAL A 50 -16.34 -1.00 7.82
CA VAL A 50 -16.05 0.31 7.22
C VAL A 50 -14.56 0.41 6.83
N TYR A 51 -13.67 -0.05 7.72
CA TYR A 51 -12.24 -0.03 7.47
C TYR A 51 -11.82 -0.91 6.28
N ASN A 52 -12.39 -2.11 6.19
CA ASN A 52 -12.06 -3.05 5.12
C ASN A 52 -12.47 -2.53 3.75
N GLU A 53 -13.66 -1.94 3.66
CA GLU A 53 -14.16 -1.31 2.42
C GLU A 53 -13.29 -0.11 2.02
N TYR A 54 -12.97 0.79 2.96
CA TYR A 54 -12.05 1.92 2.76
C TYR A 54 -10.70 1.46 2.23
N SER A 55 -10.10 0.50 2.95
CA SER A 55 -8.78 -0.05 2.67
C SER A 55 -8.75 -0.72 1.29
N GLN A 56 -9.83 -1.38 0.88
CA GLN A 56 -9.93 -1.94 -0.47
C GLN A 56 -9.99 -0.86 -1.55
N LYS A 57 -10.93 0.10 -1.45
CA LYS A 57 -11.07 1.18 -2.44
C LYS A 57 -9.78 1.98 -2.58
N ARG A 58 -9.15 2.32 -1.46
CA ARG A 58 -7.88 3.05 -1.45
C ARG A 58 -6.75 2.27 -2.12
N ARG A 59 -6.65 0.96 -1.88
CA ARG A 59 -5.67 0.10 -2.55
C ARG A 59 -5.85 0.07 -4.07
N GLU A 60 -7.09 0.10 -4.56
CA GLU A 60 -7.38 0.13 -5.99
C GLU A 60 -6.93 1.45 -6.64
N ILE A 61 -7.23 2.59 -5.99
CA ILE A 61 -6.76 3.91 -6.42
C ILE A 61 -5.22 3.96 -6.46
N HIS A 62 -4.55 3.54 -5.39
CA HIS A 62 -3.08 3.55 -5.31
C HIS A 62 -2.44 2.56 -6.30
N ARG A 63 -3.11 1.46 -6.64
CA ARG A 63 -2.66 0.54 -7.70
C ARG A 63 -2.73 1.23 -9.06
N ALA A 64 -3.83 1.91 -9.37
CA ALA A 64 -3.98 2.64 -10.63
C ALA A 64 -2.94 3.75 -10.77
N GLN A 65 -2.70 4.53 -9.71
CA GLN A 65 -1.65 5.56 -9.68
C GLN A 65 -0.27 4.98 -9.95
N ARG A 66 0.11 3.90 -9.25
CA ARG A 66 1.41 3.23 -9.46
C ARG A 66 1.56 2.70 -10.88
N LYS A 67 0.51 2.12 -11.47
CA LYS A 67 0.53 1.65 -12.86
C LYS A 67 0.85 2.78 -13.85
N ILE A 68 0.34 3.98 -13.59
CA ILE A 68 0.61 5.13 -14.46
C ILE A 68 2.04 5.63 -14.24
N ILE A 69 2.47 5.82 -12.99
CA ILE A 69 3.76 6.45 -12.67
C ILE A 69 4.94 5.51 -12.98
N ASN A 70 4.80 4.21 -12.67
CA ASN A 70 5.91 3.27 -12.75
C ASN A 70 5.93 2.49 -14.07
N ASP A 71 4.76 2.18 -14.65
CA ASP A 71 4.70 1.26 -15.79
C ASP A 71 4.52 2.00 -17.13
N LYS A 72 3.89 3.18 -17.14
CA LYS A 72 3.75 3.97 -18.39
C LYS A 72 5.04 4.77 -18.63
N LYS A 73 5.90 4.26 -19.51
CA LYS A 73 7.06 5.03 -20.02
C LYS A 73 6.60 6.29 -20.74
N ALA A 74 7.35 7.38 -20.54
CA ALA A 74 7.23 8.60 -21.34
C ALA A 74 7.97 8.50 -22.68
N GLU A 75 9.01 7.66 -22.73
CA GLU A 75 9.79 7.38 -23.94
C GLU A 75 8.88 6.85 -25.07
N GLY A 76 9.03 7.43 -26.27
CA GLY A 76 8.25 7.05 -27.45
C GLY A 76 6.79 7.51 -27.43
N LYS A 77 6.38 8.37 -26.48
CA LYS A 77 5.03 8.96 -26.42
C LYS A 77 5.05 10.42 -26.86
N THR A 78 3.90 10.89 -27.36
CA THR A 78 3.69 12.31 -27.63
C THR A 78 3.47 13.10 -26.34
N ASP A 79 3.75 14.40 -26.36
CA ASP A 79 3.50 15.29 -25.22
C ASP A 79 2.03 15.24 -24.76
N GLU A 80 1.08 15.14 -25.70
CA GLU A 80 -0.34 14.98 -25.40
C GLU A 80 -0.63 13.68 -24.61
N GLN A 81 -0.03 12.56 -25.01
CA GLN A 81 -0.19 11.29 -24.31
C GLN A 81 0.42 11.33 -22.90
N VAL A 82 1.55 12.01 -22.74
CA VAL A 82 2.18 12.22 -21.42
C VAL A 82 1.30 13.11 -20.56
N LEU A 83 0.80 14.23 -21.10
CA LEU A 83 -0.10 15.14 -20.40
C LEU A 83 -1.39 14.45 -19.94
N ASN A 84 -1.97 13.58 -20.77
CA ASN A 84 -3.16 12.80 -20.39
C ASN A 84 -2.88 11.82 -19.23
N ASN A 85 -1.69 11.21 -19.18
CA ASN A 85 -1.31 10.38 -18.03
C ASN A 85 -1.16 11.22 -16.75
N LEU A 86 -0.63 12.44 -16.84
CA LEU A 86 -0.51 13.35 -15.70
C LEU A 86 -1.89 13.78 -15.18
N LYS A 87 -2.83 14.10 -16.08
CA LYS A 87 -4.23 14.39 -15.72
C LYS A 87 -4.87 13.20 -15.02
N GLU A 88 -4.70 11.99 -15.54
CA GLU A 88 -5.23 10.76 -14.92
C GLU A 88 -4.69 10.56 -13.49
N VAL A 89 -3.40 10.86 -13.24
CA VAL A 89 -2.83 10.83 -11.89
C VAL A 89 -3.45 11.88 -10.97
N GLN A 90 -3.70 13.09 -11.48
CA GLN A 90 -4.37 14.15 -10.72
C GLN A 90 -5.80 13.75 -10.35
N ASP A 91 -6.56 13.19 -11.30
CA ASP A 91 -7.92 12.70 -11.06
C ASP A 91 -7.95 11.59 -10.00
N LEU A 92 -6.97 10.67 -10.02
CA LEU A 92 -6.85 9.63 -9.01
C LEU A 92 -6.50 10.19 -7.63
N LYS A 93 -5.68 11.25 -7.55
CA LYS A 93 -5.39 11.93 -6.28
C LYS A 93 -6.64 12.61 -5.72
N GLN A 94 -7.43 13.24 -6.58
CA GLN A 94 -8.70 13.84 -6.19
C GLN A 94 -9.66 12.77 -5.64
N LYS A 95 -9.78 11.63 -6.35
CA LYS A 95 -10.58 10.48 -5.88
C LYS A 95 -10.12 9.94 -4.53
N ASP A 96 -8.81 9.88 -4.27
CA ASP A 96 -8.29 9.45 -2.96
C ASP A 96 -8.70 10.40 -1.84
N LEU A 97 -8.59 11.72 -2.08
CA LEU A 97 -9.01 12.74 -1.11
C LEU A 97 -10.51 12.70 -0.84
N ASP A 98 -11.32 12.50 -1.89
CA ASP A 98 -12.77 12.41 -1.75
C ASP A 98 -13.18 11.14 -1.00
N LEU A 99 -12.47 10.02 -1.24
CA LEU A 99 -12.61 8.79 -0.47
C LEU A 99 -12.26 9.02 1.01
N GLU A 100 -11.15 9.70 1.31
CA GLU A 100 -10.77 10.02 2.69
C GLU A 100 -11.85 10.84 3.41
N LYS A 101 -12.43 11.85 2.75
CA LYS A 101 -13.55 12.64 3.31
C LYS A 101 -14.79 11.81 3.56
N GLU A 102 -15.20 11.00 2.58
CA GLU A 102 -16.38 10.11 2.70
C GLU A 102 -16.22 9.20 3.91
N TYR A 103 -15.07 8.54 4.02
CA TYR A 103 -14.84 7.56 5.07
C TYR A 103 -14.56 8.19 6.44
N GLN A 104 -14.02 9.40 6.52
CA GLN A 104 -13.97 10.13 7.78
C GLN A 104 -15.36 10.29 8.37
N THR A 105 -16.36 10.70 7.58
CA THR A 105 -17.75 10.80 8.04
C THR A 105 -18.33 9.45 8.46
N ARG A 106 -17.96 8.37 7.77
CA ARG A 106 -18.40 7.00 8.13
C ARG A 106 -17.73 6.48 9.39
N PHE A 107 -16.43 6.72 9.58
CA PHE A 107 -15.69 6.36 10.77
C PHE A 107 -16.22 7.08 12.00
N LEU A 108 -16.58 8.37 11.89
CA LEU A 108 -17.16 9.14 12.99
C LEU A 108 -18.49 8.56 13.53
N LYS A 109 -19.14 7.65 12.80
CA LYS A 109 -20.34 6.94 13.27
C LYS A 109 -20.02 5.76 14.18
N VAL A 110 -18.78 5.27 14.17
CA VAL A 110 -18.37 4.02 14.85
C VAL A 110 -17.18 4.19 15.78
N ILE A 111 -16.38 5.24 15.59
CA ILE A 111 -15.22 5.59 16.42
C ILE A 111 -15.12 7.11 16.61
N SER A 112 -14.38 7.55 17.64
CA SER A 112 -14.19 8.97 17.92
C SER A 112 -13.21 9.66 16.96
N ALA A 113 -13.26 10.99 16.87
CA ALA A 113 -12.30 11.78 16.10
C ALA A 113 -10.84 11.54 16.55
N SER A 114 -10.61 11.36 17.86
CA SER A 114 -9.29 11.02 18.40
C SER A 114 -8.80 9.67 17.89
N GLN A 115 -9.67 8.65 17.88
CA GLN A 115 -9.35 7.33 17.34
C GLN A 115 -9.08 7.36 15.82
N ILE A 116 -9.72 8.26 15.07
CA ILE A 116 -9.42 8.46 13.64
C ILE A 116 -8.00 9.01 13.44
N ILE A 117 -7.57 9.96 14.27
CA ILE A 117 -6.18 10.45 14.23
C ILE A 117 -5.20 9.31 14.55
N GLU A 118 -5.50 8.47 15.54
CA GLU A 118 -4.68 7.31 15.87
C GLU A 118 -4.69 6.26 14.75
N LEU A 119 -5.80 6.09 14.03
CA LEU A 119 -5.86 5.26 12.82
C LEU A 119 -4.86 5.73 11.76
N TYR A 120 -4.82 7.01 11.45
CA TYR A 120 -3.89 7.55 10.45
C TYR A 120 -2.43 7.36 10.88
N LYS A 121 -2.12 7.54 12.18
CA LYS A 121 -0.80 7.26 12.73
C LYS A 121 -0.44 5.78 12.67
N ALA A 122 -1.40 4.90 12.95
CA ALA A 122 -1.24 3.45 12.91
C ALA A 122 -0.95 2.97 11.48
N GLU A 123 -1.70 3.46 10.48
CA GLU A 123 -1.47 3.16 9.07
C GLU A 123 -0.11 3.63 8.59
N ARG A 124 0.29 4.86 8.95
CA ARG A 124 1.63 5.39 8.61
C ARG A 124 2.73 4.51 9.20
N THR A 125 2.63 4.19 10.50
CA THR A 125 3.60 3.33 11.19
C THR A 125 3.71 1.97 10.51
N PHE A 126 2.57 1.35 10.18
CA PHE A 126 2.56 0.07 9.49
C PHE A 126 3.25 0.14 8.11
N ASN A 127 2.97 1.19 7.34
CA ASN A 127 3.60 1.39 6.03
C ASN A 127 5.11 1.58 6.15
N ASP A 128 5.59 2.35 7.13
CA ASP A 128 7.01 2.57 7.37
C ASP A 128 7.71 1.25 7.76
N MET A 129 7.09 0.45 8.64
CA MET A 129 7.58 -0.88 9.01
C MET A 129 7.65 -1.81 7.80
N LEU A 130 6.63 -1.79 6.92
CA LEU A 130 6.60 -2.62 5.72
C LEU A 130 7.74 -2.23 4.76
N ILE A 131 7.95 -0.93 4.54
CA ILE A 131 9.06 -0.42 3.71
C ILE A 131 10.41 -0.84 4.29
N GLN A 132 10.60 -0.71 5.60
CA GLN A 132 11.85 -1.10 6.25
C GLN A 132 12.12 -2.61 6.09
N ARG A 133 11.09 -3.45 6.27
CA ARG A 133 11.20 -4.90 6.05
C ARG A 133 11.55 -5.25 4.60
N LEU A 134 10.95 -4.57 3.62
CA LEU A 134 11.28 -4.77 2.21
C LEU A 134 12.73 -4.38 1.88
N LYS A 135 13.22 -3.27 2.44
CA LYS A 135 14.63 -2.84 2.30
C LYS A 135 15.59 -3.86 2.90
N GLN A 136 15.29 -4.39 4.09
CA GLN A 136 16.12 -5.42 4.74
C GLN A 136 16.21 -6.70 3.93
N ARG A 137 15.12 -7.10 3.23
CA ARG A 137 15.15 -8.27 2.33
C ARG A 137 15.99 -8.03 1.07
N GLN A 138 16.02 -6.80 0.56
CA GLN A 138 16.83 -6.45 -0.61
C GLN A 138 18.32 -6.30 -0.27
N GLY A 139 18.65 -5.95 0.97
CA GLY A 139 20.02 -5.72 1.43
C GLY A 139 20.77 -6.95 1.95
N LYS A 140 20.16 -8.13 2.00
CA LYS A 140 20.87 -9.38 2.29
C LYS A 140 21.30 -10.05 0.98
N PRO A 141 22.60 -10.08 0.62
CA PRO A 141 23.08 -11.15 -0.25
C PRO A 141 22.80 -12.46 0.49
N ASN A 142 22.33 -13.48 -0.21
CA ASN A 142 22.29 -14.82 0.37
C ASN A 142 23.73 -15.18 0.78
N GLU A 143 23.96 -15.28 2.08
CA GLU A 143 25.14 -15.95 2.65
C GLU A 143 24.97 -17.47 2.54
#